data_AF-A0A3D4N5T4-F1
#
_entry.id   AF-A0A3D4N5T4-F1
#
_cell.length_a   1.000
_cell.length_b   1.000
_cell.length_c   1.000
_cell.angle_alpha   90.00
_cell.angle_beta   90.00
_cell.angle_gamma   90.00
#
_symmetry.space_group_name_H-M   'P 1'
#
loop_
_entity.id
_entity.type
_entity.pdbx_description
1 polymer ?
#
loop_
_entity_poly.entity_id
_entity_poly.type
_entity_poly.pdbx_seq_one_letter_code
_entity_poly.pdbx_strand_id
1 'polypeptide(L)'
;MIDLSYTLCIIKSAAVPKPQPEYDIKDFIRACKGNGGRSSIVALEGGVRRTADRDFNLKTREAILSFIATGGLENLEFVNSIQYRRSTEIPPPICDAYHFKSGFSIGYISFFYSESNKKWVIKSFHRDDACGPTAFEIAFRNAELLPESLEGSE
;
A
#
# COMPACT_ATOMS: atom_id res chain seq x y z
N MET A 1 -53.21 19.23 28.14
CA MET A 1 -53.20 17.94 27.41
C MET A 1 -51.93 17.95 26.58
N ILE A 2 -50.90 17.22 27.01
CA ILE A 2 -49.62 17.14 26.30
C ILE A 2 -49.39 15.67 25.93
N ASP A 3 -48.99 15.50 24.67
CA ASP A 3 -47.99 14.53 24.20
C ASP A 3 -48.40 13.17 23.62
N LEU A 4 -47.52 12.77 22.71
CA LEU A 4 -47.15 11.43 22.23
C LEU A 4 -47.91 10.92 21.00
N SER A 5 -47.53 11.45 19.83
CA SER A 5 -47.50 10.61 18.63
C SER A 5 -46.39 11.01 17.66
N TYR A 6 -45.33 10.20 17.72
CA TYR A 6 -44.48 9.82 16.59
C TYR A 6 -43.68 10.93 15.89
N THR A 7 -42.63 11.40 16.58
CA THR A 7 -41.42 11.84 15.89
C THR A 7 -40.80 10.61 15.22
N LEU A 8 -41.17 10.40 13.95
CA LEU A 8 -40.56 9.45 13.05
C LEU A 8 -39.05 9.77 12.98
N CYS A 9 -38.26 8.95 13.67
CA CYS A 9 -36.82 9.00 13.63
C CYS A 9 -36.37 8.59 12.22
N ILE A 10 -36.28 9.56 11.32
CA ILE A 10 -35.63 9.38 10.03
C ILE A 10 -34.15 9.23 10.32
N ILE A 11 -33.70 8.01 10.57
CA ILE A 11 -32.30 7.64 10.45
C ILE A 11 -31.99 7.74 8.96
N LYS A 12 -31.64 8.95 8.51
CA LYS A 12 -30.87 9.10 7.29
C LYS A 12 -29.61 8.27 7.53
N SER A 13 -29.42 7.19 6.77
CA SER A 13 -28.12 6.53 6.66
C SER A 13 -27.12 7.57 6.19
N ALA A 14 -26.49 8.28 7.14
CA ALA A 14 -25.33 9.07 6.87
C ALA A 14 -24.29 8.08 6.39
N ALA A 15 -23.95 8.13 5.09
CA ALA A 15 -22.83 7.38 4.56
C ALA A 15 -21.64 7.66 5.47
N VAL A 16 -21.09 6.62 6.10
CA VAL A 16 -19.87 6.73 6.90
C VAL A 16 -18.86 7.42 5.99
N PRO A 17 -18.28 8.58 6.38
CA PRO A 17 -17.31 9.26 5.56
C PRO A 17 -16.22 8.25 5.22
N LYS A 18 -16.01 8.02 3.92
CA LYS A 18 -14.95 7.11 3.48
C LYS A 18 -13.64 7.61 4.11
N PRO A 19 -12.86 6.72 4.72
CA PRO A 19 -11.57 7.12 5.29
C PRO A 19 -10.77 7.83 4.19
N GLN A 20 -10.14 8.94 4.55
CA GLN A 20 -9.29 9.73 3.67
C GLN A 20 -7.84 9.45 4.02
N PRO A 21 -6.92 9.51 3.05
CA PRO A 21 -5.50 9.40 3.34
C PRO A 21 -5.02 10.55 4.22
N GLU A 22 -4.07 10.25 5.10
CA GLU A 22 -3.38 11.24 5.93
C GLU A 22 -2.46 12.13 5.07
N TYR A 23 -1.89 11.56 4.01
CA TYR A 23 -0.86 12.20 3.19
C TYR A 23 -1.34 12.48 1.77
N ASP A 24 -0.85 13.59 1.17
CA ASP A 24 -0.91 13.74 -0.28
C ASP A 24 0.09 12.77 -0.93
N ILE A 25 -0.43 11.80 -1.66
CA ILE A 25 0.36 10.81 -2.41
C ILE A 25 1.41 11.46 -3.33
N LYS A 26 1.14 12.66 -3.86
CA LYS A 26 2.08 13.38 -4.73
C LYS A 26 3.34 13.79 -3.99
N ASP A 27 3.25 14.10 -2.70
CA ASP A 27 4.40 14.46 -1.88
C ASP A 27 5.31 13.24 -1.64
N PHE A 28 4.70 12.09 -1.37
CA PHE A 28 5.42 10.81 -1.26
C PHE A 28 6.10 10.42 -2.60
N ILE A 29 5.39 10.48 -3.73
CA ILE A 29 5.96 10.18 -5.05
C ILE A 29 7.11 11.15 -5.38
N ARG A 30 6.97 12.45 -5.07
CA ARG A 30 8.03 13.44 -5.25
C ARG A 30 9.25 13.12 -4.40
N ALA A 31 9.05 12.69 -3.16
CA ALA A 31 10.14 12.27 -2.28
C ALA A 31 10.90 11.05 -2.84
N CYS A 32 10.20 10.11 -3.50
CA CYS A 32 10.84 8.97 -4.18
C CYS A 32 11.73 9.41 -5.35
N LYS A 33 11.30 10.41 -6.14
CA LYS A 33 12.09 10.97 -7.25
C LYS A 33 13.42 11.58 -6.81
N GLY A 34 13.48 12.11 -5.59
CA GLY A 34 14.63 12.87 -5.08
C GLY A 34 14.80 14.23 -5.76
N ASN A 35 15.85 14.97 -5.37
CA ASN A 35 16.07 16.35 -5.83
C ASN A 35 17.45 16.50 -6.52
N GLY A 36 17.54 16.09 -7.79
CA GLY A 36 18.59 16.54 -8.72
C GLY A 36 20.05 16.46 -8.23
N GLY A 37 20.41 15.41 -7.49
CA GLY A 37 21.77 15.19 -6.97
C GLY A 37 21.85 14.89 -5.46
N ARG A 38 20.76 15.09 -4.71
CA ARG A 38 20.64 14.64 -3.31
C ARG A 38 19.89 13.31 -3.24
N SER A 39 20.36 12.40 -2.37
CA SER A 39 19.69 11.14 -2.08
C SER A 39 18.25 11.38 -1.63
N SER A 40 17.32 10.56 -2.13
CA SER A 40 15.91 10.59 -1.71
C SER A 40 15.79 10.47 -0.19
N ILE A 41 14.84 11.21 0.40
CA ILE A 41 14.53 11.17 1.85
C ILE A 41 13.66 9.97 2.25
N VAL A 42 13.48 8.99 1.36
CA VAL A 42 12.65 7.80 1.61
C VAL A 42 13.49 6.65 2.18
N ALA A 43 13.18 6.18 3.38
CA ALA A 43 13.74 4.98 3.97
C ALA A 43 12.86 3.76 3.69
N LEU A 44 13.44 2.56 3.82
CA LEU A 44 12.74 1.28 3.68
C LEU A 44 12.79 0.53 5.01
N GLU A 45 11.66 0.00 5.45
CA GLU A 45 11.61 -0.98 6.54
C GLU A 45 12.27 -2.30 6.12
N GLY A 46 12.75 -3.08 7.10
CA GLY A 46 13.66 -4.21 6.87
C GLY A 46 13.15 -5.29 5.93
N GLY A 47 11.82 -5.50 5.86
CA GLY A 47 11.19 -6.50 4.97
C GLY A 47 11.00 -6.05 3.53
N VAL A 48 10.96 -4.74 3.28
CA VAL A 48 10.48 -4.16 2.02
C VAL A 48 11.32 -4.57 0.82
N ARG A 49 12.65 -4.56 0.95
CA ARG A 49 13.52 -4.94 -0.17
C ARG A 49 13.35 -6.41 -0.56
N ARG A 50 13.14 -7.29 0.42
CA ARG A 50 12.97 -8.73 0.18
C ARG A 50 11.69 -9.01 -0.60
N THR A 51 10.59 -8.40 -0.18
CA THR A 51 9.29 -8.59 -0.85
C THR A 51 9.26 -7.89 -2.20
N ALA A 52 9.87 -6.72 -2.34
CA ALA A 52 9.97 -6.02 -3.62
C ALA A 52 10.79 -6.82 -4.67
N ASP A 53 11.89 -7.46 -4.26
CA ASP A 53 12.66 -8.34 -5.12
C ASP A 53 11.84 -9.57 -5.53
N ARG A 54 11.26 -10.27 -4.55
CA ARG A 54 10.44 -11.47 -4.80
C ARG A 54 9.25 -11.20 -5.74
N ASP A 55 8.54 -10.10 -5.52
CA ASP A 55 7.22 -9.88 -6.14
C ASP A 55 7.29 -9.04 -7.41
N PHE A 56 8.30 -8.17 -7.53
CA PHE A 56 8.41 -7.22 -8.63
C PHE A 56 9.83 -7.16 -9.22
N ASN A 57 10.75 -8.02 -8.79
CA ASN A 57 12.15 -8.06 -9.23
C ASN A 57 12.89 -6.72 -8.99
N LEU A 58 12.51 -5.97 -7.95
CA LEU A 58 13.11 -4.69 -7.56
C LEU A 58 14.15 -4.88 -6.45
N LYS A 59 15.39 -5.13 -6.87
CA LYS A 59 16.49 -5.60 -5.99
C LYS A 59 17.10 -4.53 -5.09
N THR A 60 17.10 -3.28 -5.55
CA THR A 60 17.78 -2.17 -4.86
C THR A 60 16.77 -1.15 -4.36
N ARG A 61 17.15 -0.39 -3.34
CA ARG A 61 16.33 0.73 -2.87
C ARG A 61 16.05 1.69 -4.02
N GLU A 62 17.06 1.98 -4.83
CA GLU A 62 16.98 2.89 -5.96
C GLU A 62 16.01 2.37 -7.03
N ALA A 63 15.99 1.06 -7.29
CA ALA A 63 15.01 0.45 -8.20
C ALA A 63 13.58 0.61 -7.68
N ILE A 64 13.33 0.39 -6.38
CA ILE A 64 12.01 0.59 -5.76
C ILE A 64 11.57 2.04 -5.87
N LEU A 65 12.44 2.99 -5.51
CA LEU A 65 12.11 4.41 -5.56
C LEU A 65 11.91 4.91 -6.99
N SER A 66 12.74 4.46 -7.93
CA SER A 66 12.59 4.77 -9.35
C SER A 66 11.27 4.24 -9.88
N PHE A 67 10.93 2.98 -9.58
CA PHE A 67 9.67 2.36 -9.98
C PHE A 67 8.46 3.21 -9.53
N ILE A 68 8.44 3.64 -8.27
CA ILE A 68 7.38 4.52 -7.74
C ILE A 68 7.38 5.87 -8.45
N ALA A 69 8.55 6.51 -8.57
CA ALA A 69 8.70 7.85 -9.13
C ALA A 69 8.34 7.95 -10.62
N THR A 70 8.47 6.84 -11.36
CA THR A 70 8.15 6.76 -12.79
C THR A 70 6.75 6.21 -13.08
N GLY A 71 5.89 6.11 -12.06
CA GLY A 71 4.48 5.74 -12.23
C GLY A 71 4.18 4.24 -12.17
N GLY A 72 5.05 3.42 -11.59
CA GLY A 72 4.81 1.98 -11.41
C GLY A 72 3.68 1.63 -10.45
N LEU A 73 3.16 2.61 -9.69
CA LEU A 73 1.95 2.46 -8.89
C LEU A 73 0.72 2.85 -9.72
N GLU A 74 0.34 2.01 -10.69
CA GLU A 74 -0.78 2.32 -11.57
C GLU A 74 -2.12 2.17 -10.83
N ASN A 75 -3.13 2.98 -11.16
CA ASN A 75 -4.49 2.85 -10.63
C ASN A 75 -4.57 2.70 -9.10
N LEU A 76 -3.88 3.58 -8.37
CA LEU A 76 -3.84 3.58 -6.91
C LEU A 76 -5.24 3.61 -6.30
N GLU A 77 -5.52 2.65 -5.44
CA GLU A 77 -6.76 2.53 -4.67
C GLU A 77 -6.44 2.60 -3.19
N PHE A 78 -7.00 3.60 -2.50
CA PHE A 78 -6.78 3.80 -1.07
C PHE A 78 -7.45 2.68 -0.25
N VAL A 79 -6.70 2.12 0.69
CA VAL A 79 -7.17 1.06 1.60
C VAL A 79 -7.57 1.65 2.94
N ASN A 80 -6.61 2.24 3.64
CA ASN A 80 -6.82 2.79 4.98
C ASN A 80 -5.67 3.70 5.42
N SER A 81 -5.93 4.43 6.51
CA SER A 81 -4.94 5.17 7.30
C SER A 81 -4.99 4.64 8.73
N ILE A 82 -3.92 4.00 9.19
CA ILE A 82 -3.88 3.36 10.51
C ILE A 82 -2.58 3.68 11.26
N GLN A 83 -2.64 3.81 12.59
CA GLN A 83 -1.43 4.00 13.40
C GLN A 83 -0.47 2.80 13.26
N TYR A 84 0.81 3.09 13.08
CA TYR A 84 1.85 2.09 13.08
C TYR A 84 2.17 1.64 14.51
N ARG A 85 1.39 0.69 15.03
CA ARG A 85 1.48 0.21 16.42
C ARG A 85 2.84 -0.36 16.83
N ARG A 86 3.69 -0.75 15.88
CA ARG A 86 5.04 -1.27 16.14
C ARG A 86 6.13 -0.19 16.08
N SER A 87 5.78 1.05 15.75
CA SER A 87 6.73 2.16 15.76
C SER A 87 7.21 2.46 17.18
N THR A 88 8.48 2.86 17.30
CA THR A 88 9.05 3.41 18.53
C THR A 88 8.85 4.92 18.66
N GLU A 89 8.30 5.58 17.63
CA GLU A 89 8.00 7.01 17.66
C GLU A 89 6.76 7.31 18.53
N ILE A 90 6.80 8.46 19.23
CA ILE A 90 5.70 8.91 20.10
C ILE A 90 5.29 10.33 19.67
N PRO A 91 4.03 10.54 19.22
CA PRO A 91 3.01 9.51 18.97
C PRO A 91 3.39 8.59 17.79
N PRO A 92 2.84 7.37 17.70
CA PRO A 92 3.04 6.51 16.53
C PRO A 92 2.55 7.18 15.24
N PRO A 93 3.30 7.09 14.13
CA PRO A 93 2.92 7.68 12.87
C PRO A 93 1.70 6.96 12.27
N ILE A 94 0.91 7.69 11.50
CA ILE A 94 -0.20 7.13 10.72
C ILE A 94 0.38 6.59 9.42
N CYS A 95 0.02 5.37 9.03
CA CYS A 95 0.40 4.76 7.77
C CYS A 95 -0.77 4.79 6.81
N ASP A 96 -0.57 5.38 5.64
CA ASP A 96 -1.49 5.22 4.53
C ASP A 96 -1.14 3.95 3.75
N ALA A 97 -2.16 3.22 3.33
CA ALA A 97 -2.06 2.01 2.56
C ALA A 97 -2.87 2.09 1.27
N TYR A 98 -2.33 1.51 0.21
CA TYR A 98 -2.95 1.49 -1.12
C TYR A 98 -2.74 0.14 -1.80
N HIS A 99 -3.72 -0.28 -2.60
CA HIS A 99 -3.47 -1.20 -3.71
C HIS A 99 -3.02 -0.42 -4.94
N PHE A 100 -2.24 -1.07 -5.79
CA PHE A 100 -1.87 -0.55 -7.10
C PHE A 100 -1.80 -1.69 -8.11
N LYS A 101 -1.90 -1.37 -9.39
CA LYS A 101 -1.61 -2.29 -10.48
C LYS A 101 -0.15 -2.11 -10.94
N SER A 102 0.46 -3.23 -11.30
CA SER A 102 1.77 -3.27 -11.96
C SER A 102 1.74 -4.41 -12.96
N GLY A 103 1.50 -4.08 -14.23
CA GLY A 103 1.22 -5.08 -15.27
C GLY A 103 0.03 -5.96 -14.90
N PHE A 104 0.25 -7.27 -14.78
CA PHE A 104 -0.78 -8.25 -14.43
C PHE A 104 -0.90 -8.56 -12.93
N SER A 105 -0.20 -7.82 -12.08
CA SER A 105 -0.21 -8.02 -10.63
C SER A 105 -0.91 -6.86 -9.93
N ILE A 106 -1.61 -7.19 -8.84
CA ILE A 106 -2.06 -6.21 -7.86
C ILE A 106 -1.02 -6.19 -6.74
N GLY A 107 -0.45 -5.02 -6.50
CA GLY A 107 0.49 -4.76 -5.43
C GLY A 107 -0.17 -4.03 -4.27
N TYR A 108 0.49 -4.10 -3.13
CA TYR A 108 0.15 -3.38 -1.92
C TYR A 108 1.36 -2.55 -1.47
N ILE A 109 1.11 -1.29 -1.12
CA ILE A 109 2.09 -0.40 -0.52
C ILE A 109 1.52 0.22 0.75
N SER A 110 2.34 0.32 1.80
CA SER A 110 2.05 1.19 2.95
C SER A 110 3.26 2.04 3.30
N PHE A 111 3.01 3.31 3.62
CA PHE A 111 4.06 4.26 3.95
C PHE A 111 3.58 5.30 4.97
N PHE A 112 4.53 5.98 5.59
CA PHE A 112 4.27 7.09 6.50
C PHE A 112 5.40 8.12 6.43
N TYR A 113 5.15 9.31 6.98
CA TYR A 113 6.20 10.28 7.22
C TYR A 113 6.63 10.24 8.69
N SER A 114 7.91 9.96 8.92
CA SER A 114 8.55 9.99 10.24
C SER A 114 8.89 11.42 10.60
N GLU A 115 8.12 12.01 11.50
CA GLU A 115 8.37 13.38 11.98
C GLU A 115 9.66 13.47 12.81
N SER A 116 10.05 12.40 13.49
CA SER A 116 11.29 12.36 14.27
C SER A 116 12.54 12.40 13.39
N ASN A 117 12.53 11.67 12.27
CA ASN A 117 13.69 11.55 11.39
C ASN A 117 13.60 12.45 10.14
N LYS A 118 12.48 13.16 9.95
CA LYS A 118 12.16 13.97 8.77
C LYS A 118 12.32 13.20 7.46
N LYS A 119 11.80 11.97 7.43
CA LYS A 119 11.92 11.03 6.31
C LYS A 119 10.59 10.35 6.01
N TRP A 120 10.34 10.09 4.74
CA TRP A 120 9.31 9.13 4.34
C TRP A 120 9.81 7.72 4.62
N VAL A 121 8.93 6.81 4.99
CA VAL A 121 9.27 5.42 5.25
C VAL A 121 8.29 4.53 4.51
N ILE A 122 8.79 3.69 3.62
CA ILE A 122 8.01 2.59 3.05
C ILE A 122 8.02 1.47 4.09
N LYS A 123 6.84 1.15 4.61
CA LYS A 123 6.66 0.12 5.64
C LYS A 123 6.44 -1.26 5.03
N SER A 124 5.64 -1.34 3.97
CA SER A 124 5.35 -2.58 3.25
C SER A 124 5.28 -2.30 1.75
N PHE A 125 5.82 -3.23 0.95
CA PHE A 125 5.71 -3.22 -0.51
C PHE A 125 5.80 -4.65 -1.04
N HIS A 126 4.69 -5.19 -1.51
CA HIS A 126 4.60 -6.60 -1.93
C HIS A 126 3.42 -6.82 -2.89
N ARG A 127 3.35 -7.98 -3.51
CA ARG A 127 2.14 -8.43 -4.22
C ARG A 127 1.01 -8.61 -3.20
N ASP A 128 -0.21 -8.30 -3.58
CA ASP A 128 -1.35 -8.63 -2.75
C ASP A 128 -1.66 -10.13 -2.85
N ASP A 129 -1.42 -10.84 -1.75
CA ASP A 129 -1.60 -12.30 -1.67
C ASP A 129 -3.08 -12.71 -1.85
N ALA A 130 -4.03 -11.81 -1.56
CA ALA A 130 -5.47 -12.07 -1.74
C ALA A 130 -5.91 -12.12 -3.21
N CYS A 131 -5.05 -11.68 -4.14
CA CYS A 131 -5.38 -11.61 -5.56
C CYS A 131 -5.11 -12.91 -6.34
N GLY A 132 -4.69 -13.98 -5.65
CA GLY A 132 -4.47 -15.29 -6.26
C GLY A 132 -3.27 -15.32 -7.23
N PRO A 133 -3.19 -16.33 -8.12
CA PRO A 133 -2.09 -16.45 -9.08
C PRO A 133 -2.15 -15.34 -10.14
N THR A 134 -0.99 -14.85 -10.57
CA THR A 134 -0.88 -13.86 -11.65
C THR A 134 -1.34 -14.45 -12.99
N ALA A 135 -1.71 -13.60 -13.95
CA ALA A 135 -2.03 -14.05 -15.31
C ALA A 135 -0.86 -14.84 -15.96
N PHE A 136 0.38 -14.51 -15.61
CA PHE A 136 1.56 -15.25 -16.04
C PHE A 136 1.62 -16.65 -15.40
N GLU A 137 1.40 -16.74 -14.08
CA GLU A 137 1.32 -18.02 -13.36
C GLU A 137 0.19 -18.90 -13.92
N ILE A 138 -0.98 -18.31 -14.21
CA ILE A 138 -2.11 -19.01 -14.85
C ILE A 138 -1.72 -19.49 -16.25
N ALA A 139 -1.13 -18.62 -17.09
CA ALA A 139 -0.73 -18.99 -18.45
C ALA A 139 0.33 -20.09 -18.47
N PHE A 140 1.29 -20.06 -17.54
CA PHE A 140 2.34 -21.08 -17.44
C PHE A 140 1.82 -22.42 -16.91
N ARG A 141 0.86 -22.40 -15.98
CA ARG A 141 0.13 -23.62 -15.55
C ARG A 141 -0.67 -24.20 -16.70
N ASN A 142 -1.40 -23.37 -17.45
CA ASN A 142 -2.14 -23.80 -18.65
C ASN A 142 -1.22 -24.36 -19.74
N ALA A 143 0.04 -23.93 -19.78
CA ALA A 143 1.06 -24.44 -20.69
C ALA A 143 1.82 -25.65 -20.15
N GLU A 144 1.44 -26.20 -18.98
CA GLU A 144 2.11 -27.32 -18.31
C GLU A 144 3.59 -27.05 -17.98
N LEU A 145 3.98 -25.78 -17.86
CA LEU A 145 5.35 -25.34 -17.57
C LEU A 145 5.60 -25.12 -16.07
N LEU A 146 4.55 -25.17 -15.26
CA LEU A 146 4.62 -25.12 -13.80
C LEU A 146 3.77 -26.26 -13.23
N PRO A 147 4.21 -26.92 -12.13
CA PRO A 147 3.37 -27.88 -11.44
C PRO A 147 2.10 -27.19 -10.90
N GLU A 148 0.99 -27.93 -10.83
CA GLU A 148 -0.22 -27.45 -10.16
C GLU A 148 0.13 -27.03 -8.72
N SER A 149 -0.44 -25.91 -8.26
CA SER A 149 -0.20 -25.44 -6.90
C SER A 149 -0.58 -26.52 -5.89
N LEU A 150 0.35 -26.83 -4.98
CA LEU A 150 0.06 -27.58 -3.76
C LEU A 150 -0.85 -26.70 -2.88
N GLU A 151 -2.16 -26.75 -3.13
CA GLU A 151 -3.12 -26.31 -2.13
C GLU A 151 -3.28 -27.43 -1.10
N GLY A 152 -2.85 -27.16 0.13
CA GLY A 152 -3.20 -27.93 1.31
C GLY A 152 -2.08 -28.74 1.94
N SER A 153 -1.44 -28.16 2.95
CA SER A 153 -1.04 -28.92 4.14
C SER A 153 -1.20 -28.02 5.37
N GLU A 154 -2.38 -28.18 5.99
CA GLU A 154 -2.81 -27.87 7.37
C GLU A 154 -2.73 -26.42 7.89
#